data_AF-A0A7W3IIV7-F1
#
_entry.id   AF-A0A7W3IIV7-F1
#
_cell.length_a   1.000
_cell.length_b   1.000
_cell.length_c   1.000
_cell.angle_alpha   90.00
_cell.angle_beta   90.00
_cell.angle_gamma   90.00
#
_symmetry.space_group_name_H-M   'P 1'
#
loop_
_entity.id
_entity.type
_entity.pdbx_description
1 polymer ?
#
loop_
_entity_poly.entity_id
_entity_poly.type
_entity_poly.pdbx_seq_one_letter_code
_entity_poly.pdbx_strand_id
1 'polypeptide(L)'
;MNIPTSTPSSSPRALVIGGSLGGLFAANLLRRIGWDVDVFERSTNDLDSRGGGIVLQPDVVEVFRRSGIDLGSLNLGVQSTHRTVFRPDGSIQSKHYAPQMQTSWSLIYTTLRAAFGDAHYHQSKTLERVEQDRDAGTVTAHFTDGSVEVGDLLIGADGGNSSVRQQFWPEMQPAYAGYLAWRGLVPEDEMPLPARQGLHGDFGFANNAGSHILGYLVPGENNDVREGHRLYNWVWYRVADSALLGEIMTDRQGRQRGYSVPEAQLADRWKTQILRDAETLLPLPFRSIVEATKEPFAQAIRDLASDHMVAGRVLILGDAAAIPRPHTAASTSKAAANALALADALQATPNDVEGALRRWEPAQIRYGKYLETQGRQSGDYLLFKHPPAVRIG
;
A
#
# COMPACT_ATOMS: atom_id res chain seq x y z
N MET A 1 -36.19 28.55 -38.34
CA MET A 1 -36.15 27.30 -37.56
C MET A 1 -34.74 26.76 -37.60
N ASN A 2 -34.24 26.46 -36.40
CA ASN A 2 -33.08 25.62 -36.02
C ASN A 2 -31.68 25.99 -36.53
N ILE A 3 -30.98 26.71 -35.65
CA ILE A 3 -29.54 26.56 -35.41
C ILE A 3 -29.34 25.20 -34.70
N PRO A 4 -28.41 24.33 -35.12
CA PRO A 4 -27.84 23.35 -34.22
C PRO A 4 -26.68 24.01 -33.48
N THR A 5 -26.92 24.39 -32.23
CA THR A 5 -25.85 24.68 -31.27
C THR A 5 -25.21 23.35 -30.88
N SER A 6 -24.07 23.02 -31.49
CA SER A 6 -23.15 22.05 -30.91
C SER A 6 -22.58 22.65 -29.62
N THR A 7 -23.11 22.25 -28.47
CA THR A 7 -22.44 22.46 -27.19
C THR A 7 -21.11 21.70 -27.21
N PRO A 8 -19.99 22.30 -26.75
CA PRO A 8 -18.76 21.53 -26.58
C PRO A 8 -19.04 20.52 -25.46
N SER A 9 -18.95 19.22 -25.73
CA SER A 9 -19.03 18.25 -24.63
C SER A 9 -17.78 18.44 -23.78
N SER A 10 -17.93 19.07 -22.61
CA SER A 10 -16.86 19.14 -21.62
C SER A 10 -16.41 17.73 -21.26
N SER A 11 -15.10 17.52 -21.13
CA SER A 11 -14.56 16.26 -20.62
C SER A 11 -15.24 15.87 -19.30
N PRO A 12 -15.59 14.59 -19.09
CA PRO A 12 -16.16 14.14 -17.83
C PRO A 12 -15.15 14.32 -16.70
N ARG A 13 -15.63 14.70 -15.51
CA ARG A 13 -14.81 15.07 -14.35
C ARG A 13 -14.83 13.98 -13.28
N ALA A 14 -13.65 13.56 -12.81
CA ALA A 14 -13.50 12.62 -11.70
C ALA A 14 -12.86 13.29 -10.47
N LEU A 15 -13.46 13.07 -9.31
CA LEU A 15 -12.95 13.50 -8.00
C LEU A 15 -12.27 12.31 -7.31
N VAL A 16 -10.96 12.38 -7.09
CA VAL A 16 -10.19 11.31 -6.42
C VAL A 16 -9.89 11.71 -4.99
N ILE A 17 -10.44 10.99 -4.02
CA ILE A 17 -10.22 11.24 -2.60
C ILE A 17 -9.07 10.34 -2.12
N GLY A 18 -7.94 10.93 -1.78
CA GLY A 18 -6.69 10.26 -1.39
C GLY A 18 -5.61 10.33 -2.47
N GLY A 19 -4.49 10.96 -2.13
CA GLY A 19 -3.40 11.26 -3.07
C GLY A 19 -2.23 10.30 -3.04
N SER A 20 -2.37 9.12 -2.44
CA SER A 20 -1.34 8.08 -2.45
C SER A 20 -1.43 7.18 -3.70
N LEU A 21 -0.78 6.01 -3.69
CA LEU A 21 -0.61 5.15 -4.87
C LEU A 21 -1.93 4.80 -5.57
N GLY A 22 -2.95 4.35 -4.83
CA GLY A 22 -4.24 3.98 -5.43
C GLY A 22 -4.91 5.15 -6.17
N GLY A 23 -4.91 6.33 -5.56
CA GLY A 23 -5.48 7.54 -6.16
C GLY A 23 -4.68 8.01 -7.36
N LEU A 24 -3.35 8.05 -7.24
CA LEU A 24 -2.46 8.45 -8.33
C LEU A 24 -2.47 7.46 -9.51
N PHE A 25 -2.65 6.16 -9.27
CA PHE A 25 -2.86 5.18 -10.33
C PHE A 25 -4.14 5.51 -11.10
N ALA A 26 -5.27 5.68 -10.40
CA ALA A 26 -6.54 6.02 -11.04
C ALA A 26 -6.47 7.36 -11.77
N ALA A 27 -5.91 8.39 -11.13
CA ALA A 27 -5.89 9.74 -11.67
C ALA A 27 -5.05 9.87 -12.95
N ASN A 28 -3.84 9.28 -12.96
CA ASN A 28 -3.01 9.26 -14.16
C ASN A 28 -3.68 8.49 -15.30
N LEU A 29 -4.27 7.31 -15.01
CA LEU A 29 -4.93 6.51 -16.06
C LEU A 29 -6.18 7.18 -16.63
N LEU A 30 -7.03 7.78 -15.78
CA LEU A 30 -8.25 8.46 -16.22
C LEU A 30 -7.95 9.66 -17.12
N ARG A 31 -6.91 10.44 -16.81
CA ARG A 31 -6.46 11.52 -17.70
C ARG A 31 -6.07 11.03 -19.09
N ARG A 32 -5.42 9.87 -19.17
CA ARG A 32 -5.00 9.28 -20.45
C ARG A 32 -6.18 8.84 -21.32
N ILE A 33 -7.36 8.67 -20.73
CA ILE A 33 -8.61 8.36 -21.45
C ILE A 33 -9.55 9.57 -21.54
N GLY A 34 -9.06 10.79 -21.31
CA GLY A 34 -9.76 12.04 -21.63
C GLY A 34 -10.63 12.63 -20.51
N TRP A 35 -10.52 12.12 -19.28
CA TRP A 35 -11.20 12.69 -18.12
C TRP A 35 -10.45 13.90 -17.57
N ASP A 36 -11.20 14.89 -17.09
CA ASP A 36 -10.69 15.90 -16.18
C ASP A 36 -10.61 15.30 -14.76
N VAL A 37 -9.47 15.44 -14.09
CA VAL A 37 -9.23 14.72 -12.83
C VAL A 37 -8.55 15.60 -11.80
N ASP A 38 -9.21 15.71 -10.64
CA ASP A 38 -8.70 16.35 -9.44
C ASP A 38 -8.47 15.32 -8.34
N VAL A 39 -7.31 15.42 -7.68
CA VAL A 39 -6.93 14.59 -6.53
C VAL A 39 -6.96 15.43 -5.27
N PHE A 40 -7.65 14.96 -4.24
CA PHE A 40 -7.80 15.63 -2.96
C PHE A 40 -7.11 14.82 -1.86
N GLU A 41 -6.05 15.36 -1.29
CA GLU A 41 -5.25 14.72 -0.25
C GLU A 41 -5.37 15.50 1.07
N ARG A 42 -5.67 14.77 2.15
CA ARG A 42 -5.83 15.38 3.49
C ARG A 42 -4.52 15.89 4.08
N SER A 43 -3.39 15.35 3.67
CA SER A 43 -2.08 15.71 4.21
C SER A 43 -1.67 17.11 3.76
N THR A 44 -1.04 17.85 4.66
CA THR A 44 -0.60 19.23 4.41
C THR A 44 0.73 19.31 3.68
N ASN A 45 1.47 18.21 3.66
CA ASN A 45 2.78 18.09 3.01
C ASN A 45 2.72 16.90 2.04
N ASP A 46 3.74 16.79 1.19
CA ASP A 46 3.95 15.58 0.42
C ASP A 46 4.05 14.37 1.35
N LEU A 47 3.52 13.26 0.84
CA LEU A 47 3.47 12.02 1.58
C LEU A 47 4.90 11.45 1.64
N ASP A 48 5.37 11.19 2.85
CA ASP A 48 6.67 10.60 3.09
C ASP A 48 6.58 9.08 3.29
N SER A 49 7.58 8.36 2.79
CA SER A 49 7.68 6.92 3.00
C SER A 49 8.01 6.65 4.46
N ARG A 50 7.17 5.85 5.09
CA ARG A 50 7.51 5.21 6.38
C ARG A 50 8.33 3.95 6.14
N GLY A 51 9.36 4.04 5.30
CA GLY A 51 10.27 2.95 4.97
C GLY A 51 9.64 1.69 4.36
N GLY A 52 8.54 1.83 3.61
CA GLY A 52 7.83 0.69 3.04
C GLY A 52 8.54 0.12 1.82
N GLY A 53 9.31 -0.96 1.98
CA GLY A 53 9.72 -1.80 0.87
C GLY A 53 8.53 -2.43 0.15
N ILE A 54 8.59 -2.52 -1.17
CA ILE A 54 7.56 -3.09 -2.05
C ILE A 54 8.24 -4.05 -3.03
N VAL A 55 7.70 -5.25 -3.19
CA VAL A 55 8.06 -6.09 -4.34
C VAL A 55 7.33 -5.52 -5.56
N LEU A 56 8.07 -5.07 -6.58
CA LEU A 56 7.48 -4.51 -7.79
C LEU A 56 6.77 -5.61 -8.59
N GLN A 57 5.51 -5.36 -8.97
CA GLN A 57 4.66 -6.31 -9.69
C GLN A 57 4.21 -5.77 -11.05
N PRO A 58 3.82 -6.65 -12.00
CA PRO A 58 3.47 -6.26 -13.37
C PRO A 58 2.41 -5.17 -13.48
N ASP A 59 1.37 -5.18 -12.63
CA ASP A 59 0.29 -4.18 -12.68
C ASP A 59 0.82 -2.76 -12.46
N VAL A 60 1.80 -2.58 -11.57
CA VAL A 60 2.39 -1.26 -11.29
C VAL A 60 3.17 -0.75 -12.51
N VAL A 61 3.93 -1.64 -13.15
CA VAL A 61 4.68 -1.33 -14.38
C VAL A 61 3.71 -0.97 -15.52
N GLU A 62 2.60 -1.69 -15.62
CA GLU A 62 1.56 -1.40 -16.61
C GLU A 62 0.88 -0.05 -16.39
N VAL A 63 0.66 0.36 -15.13
CA VAL A 63 0.18 1.71 -14.83
C VAL A 63 1.18 2.76 -15.30
N PHE A 64 2.48 2.61 -15.03
CA PHE A 64 3.49 3.55 -15.52
C PHE A 64 3.45 3.67 -17.05
N ARG A 65 3.45 2.52 -17.75
CA ARG A 65 3.38 2.47 -19.21
C ARG A 65 2.15 3.19 -19.76
N ARG A 66 0.95 2.91 -19.23
CA ARG A 66 -0.31 3.53 -19.69
C ARG A 66 -0.42 5.01 -19.32
N SER A 67 0.22 5.41 -18.22
CA SER A 67 0.34 6.82 -17.80
C SER A 67 1.27 7.64 -18.70
N GLY A 68 1.99 6.99 -19.63
CA GLY A 68 2.94 7.65 -20.53
C GLY A 68 4.30 7.91 -19.89
N ILE A 69 4.62 7.22 -18.81
CA ILE A 69 5.91 7.33 -18.11
C ILE A 69 6.92 6.48 -18.88
N ASP A 70 8.05 7.10 -19.24
CA ASP A 70 9.14 6.42 -19.94
C ASP A 70 9.89 5.48 -18.98
N LEU A 71 9.70 4.17 -19.18
CA LEU A 71 10.36 3.15 -18.37
C LEU A 71 11.85 3.01 -18.69
N GLY A 72 12.30 3.44 -19.87
CA GLY A 72 13.71 3.31 -20.28
C GLY A 72 14.65 4.24 -19.52
N SER A 73 14.12 5.35 -19.01
CA SER A 73 14.86 6.34 -18.22
C SER A 73 14.75 6.15 -16.71
N LEU A 74 13.93 5.20 -16.25
CA LEU A 74 13.68 4.95 -14.83
C LEU A 74 14.40 3.71 -14.33
N ASN A 75 15.11 3.85 -13.21
CA ASN A 75 15.49 2.69 -12.41
C ASN A 75 14.36 2.37 -11.44
N LEU A 76 13.69 1.24 -11.64
CA LEU A 76 12.46 0.90 -10.93
C LEU A 76 12.68 0.29 -9.54
N GLY A 77 13.93 0.03 -9.16
CA GLY A 77 14.24 -0.54 -7.87
C GLY A 77 15.62 -1.17 -7.79
N VAL A 78 15.75 -2.11 -6.86
CA VAL A 78 16.93 -2.90 -6.58
C VAL A 78 16.58 -4.35 -6.80
N GLN A 79 17.29 -5.02 -7.70
CA GLN A 79 17.04 -6.42 -7.99
C GLN A 79 17.70 -7.31 -6.92
N SER A 80 16.92 -8.11 -6.23
CA SER A 80 17.44 -9.22 -5.43
C SER A 80 17.86 -10.39 -6.33
N THR A 81 18.81 -11.20 -5.90
CA THR A 81 19.36 -12.32 -6.69
C THR A 81 18.72 -13.65 -6.29
N HIS A 82 18.76 -13.99 -5.00
CA HIS A 82 18.21 -15.24 -4.49
C HIS A 82 17.10 -14.98 -3.47
N ARG A 83 16.24 -15.97 -3.31
CA ARG A 83 15.43 -16.13 -2.09
C ARG A 83 16.16 -17.06 -1.14
N THR A 84 16.49 -16.56 0.04
CA THR A 84 17.28 -17.26 1.05
C THR A 84 16.48 -17.41 2.33
N VAL A 85 16.30 -18.65 2.80
CA VAL A 85 15.60 -18.97 4.05
C VAL A 85 16.60 -19.47 5.07
N PHE A 86 16.64 -18.84 6.24
CA PHE A 86 17.50 -19.22 7.35
C PHE A 86 16.74 -20.07 8.37
N ARG A 87 17.45 -21.03 8.96
CA ARG A 87 17.03 -21.72 10.19
C ARG A 87 17.33 -20.84 11.42
N PRO A 88 16.69 -21.11 12.57
CA PRO A 88 16.98 -20.39 13.81
C PRO A 88 18.46 -20.40 14.24
N ASP A 89 19.20 -21.46 13.91
CA ASP A 89 20.65 -21.59 14.20
C ASP A 89 21.56 -20.76 13.27
N GLY A 90 20.98 -20.05 12.29
CA GLY A 90 21.71 -19.25 11.30
C GLY A 90 22.16 -20.01 10.06
N SER A 91 21.99 -21.34 10.00
CA SER A 91 22.25 -22.11 8.79
C SER A 91 21.22 -21.82 7.69
N ILE A 92 21.62 -21.95 6.43
CA ILE A 92 20.71 -21.79 5.30
C ILE A 92 19.84 -23.04 5.19
N GLN A 93 18.52 -22.87 5.29
CA GLN A 93 17.52 -23.90 5.00
C GLN A 93 17.38 -24.13 3.51
N SER A 94 17.23 -23.05 2.75
CA SER A 94 17.13 -23.09 1.29
C SER A 94 17.63 -21.78 0.69
N LYS A 95 18.19 -21.87 -0.53
CA LYS A 95 18.61 -20.72 -1.32
C LYS A 95 18.35 -21.02 -2.79
N HIS A 96 17.49 -20.22 -3.42
CA HIS A 96 17.06 -20.42 -4.80
C HIS A 96 17.29 -19.17 -5.61
N TYR A 97 17.83 -19.32 -6.82
CA TYR A 97 17.90 -18.22 -7.78
C TYR A 97 16.47 -17.82 -8.17
N ALA A 98 16.09 -16.60 -7.77
CA ALA A 98 14.73 -16.10 -7.90
C ALA A 98 14.78 -14.56 -7.92
N PRO A 99 15.26 -13.98 -9.03
CA PRO A 99 15.44 -12.54 -9.11
C PRO A 99 14.10 -11.81 -9.01
N GLN A 100 14.06 -10.76 -8.19
CA GLN A 100 12.86 -9.95 -7.99
C GLN A 100 13.24 -8.49 -7.84
N MET A 101 12.47 -7.61 -8.47
CA MET A 101 12.67 -6.17 -8.37
C MET A 101 12.03 -5.65 -7.09
N GLN A 102 12.85 -5.11 -6.21
CA GLN A 102 12.43 -4.52 -4.93
C GLN A 102 12.45 -3.01 -5.07
N THR A 103 11.33 -2.37 -4.81
CA THR A 103 11.18 -0.92 -4.92
C THR A 103 10.73 -0.34 -3.58
N SER A 104 10.50 0.97 -3.55
CA SER A 104 9.98 1.67 -2.39
C SER A 104 8.63 2.31 -2.71
N TRP A 105 7.83 2.52 -1.67
CA TRP A 105 6.62 3.34 -1.79
C TRP A 105 6.96 4.75 -2.33
N SER A 106 8.05 5.37 -1.86
CA SER A 106 8.51 6.69 -2.32
C SER A 106 8.73 6.74 -3.81
N LEU A 107 9.40 5.73 -4.38
CA LEU A 107 9.74 5.72 -5.79
C LEU A 107 8.48 5.71 -6.65
N ILE A 108 7.54 4.83 -6.33
CA ILE A 108 6.27 4.75 -7.06
C ILE A 108 5.47 6.06 -6.89
N TYR A 109 5.36 6.55 -5.66
CA TYR A 109 4.62 7.77 -5.34
C TYR A 109 5.19 8.98 -6.08
N THR A 110 6.47 9.30 -5.91
CA THR A 110 7.12 10.46 -6.52
C THR A 110 7.10 10.40 -8.05
N THR A 111 7.28 9.23 -8.64
CA THR A 111 7.19 9.02 -10.10
C THR A 111 5.79 9.36 -10.63
N LEU A 112 4.74 8.84 -10.00
CA LEU A 112 3.35 9.14 -10.40
C LEU A 112 2.93 10.56 -10.09
N ARG A 113 3.41 11.11 -8.97
CA ARG A 113 3.12 12.47 -8.53
C ARG A 113 3.70 13.49 -9.49
N ALA A 114 4.93 13.25 -9.96
CA ALA A 114 5.58 14.04 -11.00
C ALA A 114 4.86 13.92 -12.35
N ALA A 115 4.47 12.70 -12.74
CA ALA A 115 3.71 12.48 -13.98
C ALA A 115 2.33 13.16 -13.96
N PHE A 116 1.68 13.21 -12.79
CA PHE A 116 0.39 13.88 -12.62
C PHE A 116 0.52 15.42 -12.59
N GLY A 117 1.58 15.95 -11.99
CA GLY A 117 1.78 17.39 -11.83
C GLY A 117 0.88 18.02 -10.76
N ASP A 118 1.15 19.29 -10.45
CA ASP A 118 0.62 19.96 -9.25
C ASP A 118 -0.75 20.62 -9.43
N ALA A 119 -1.10 21.01 -10.66
CA ALA A 119 -2.25 21.89 -10.93
C ALA A 119 -3.60 21.34 -10.45
N HIS A 120 -3.74 20.02 -10.37
CA HIS A 120 -4.98 19.35 -9.91
C HIS A 120 -4.73 18.39 -8.74
N TYR A 121 -3.62 18.57 -8.02
CA TYR A 121 -3.33 17.83 -6.80
C TYR A 121 -3.51 18.78 -5.62
N HIS A 122 -4.63 18.63 -4.91
CA HIS A 122 -5.09 19.55 -3.87
C HIS A 122 -4.77 18.96 -2.49
N GLN A 123 -3.73 19.48 -1.84
CA GLN A 123 -3.36 19.12 -0.47
C GLN A 123 -4.27 19.80 0.57
N SER A 124 -4.19 19.35 1.82
CA SER A 124 -5.01 19.85 2.95
C SER A 124 -6.52 19.72 2.74
N LYS A 125 -6.96 18.78 1.91
CA LYS A 125 -8.38 18.55 1.59
C LYS A 125 -8.88 17.30 2.30
N THR A 126 -9.48 17.51 3.48
CA THR A 126 -10.12 16.43 4.24
C THR A 126 -11.58 16.31 3.85
N LEU A 127 -11.96 15.18 3.26
CA LEU A 127 -13.34 14.89 2.91
C LEU A 127 -14.19 14.79 4.18
N GLU A 128 -15.29 15.53 4.21
CA GLU A 128 -16.28 15.52 5.29
C GLU A 128 -17.52 14.71 4.88
N ARG A 129 -18.06 14.96 3.69
CA ARG A 129 -19.34 14.38 3.26
C ARG A 129 -19.42 14.21 1.74
N VAL A 130 -20.10 13.15 1.30
CA VAL A 130 -20.40 12.88 -0.10
C VAL A 130 -21.91 12.90 -0.33
N GLU A 131 -22.34 13.60 -1.37
CA GLU A 131 -23.73 13.61 -1.85
C GLU A 131 -23.79 13.17 -3.31
N GLN A 132 -24.92 12.58 -3.70
CA GLN A 132 -25.19 12.20 -5.08
C GLN A 132 -26.53 12.78 -5.53
N ASP A 133 -26.53 13.40 -6.70
CA ASP A 133 -27.75 13.80 -7.41
C ASP A 133 -27.92 12.85 -8.59
N ARG A 134 -28.91 11.95 -8.48
CA ARG A 134 -29.18 10.93 -9.51
C ARG A 134 -29.81 11.52 -10.76
N ASP A 135 -30.60 12.59 -10.61
CA ASP A 135 -31.30 13.22 -11.72
C ASP A 135 -30.34 14.08 -12.54
N ALA A 136 -29.45 14.81 -11.86
CA ALA A 136 -28.36 15.54 -12.51
C ALA A 136 -27.22 14.63 -12.98
N GLY A 137 -27.12 13.41 -12.43
CA GLY A 137 -26.05 12.47 -12.76
C GLY A 137 -24.69 12.89 -12.21
N THR A 138 -24.66 13.54 -11.05
CA THR A 138 -23.44 14.13 -10.45
C THR A 138 -23.20 13.63 -9.03
N VAL A 139 -21.96 13.78 -8.57
CA VAL A 139 -21.52 13.53 -7.21
C VAL A 139 -20.81 14.77 -6.66
N THR A 140 -21.06 15.07 -5.39
CA THR A 140 -20.54 16.25 -4.69
C THR A 140 -19.70 15.82 -3.50
N ALA A 141 -18.46 16.32 -3.42
CA ALA A 141 -17.56 16.17 -2.27
C ALA A 141 -17.53 17.47 -1.47
N HIS A 142 -17.83 17.37 -0.17
CA HIS A 142 -17.72 18.47 0.79
C HIS A 142 -16.48 18.27 1.65
N PHE A 143 -15.69 19.33 1.82
CA PHE A 143 -14.46 19.30 2.59
C PHE A 143 -14.58 20.12 3.87
N THR A 144 -13.75 19.78 4.87
CA THR A 144 -13.78 20.43 6.19
C THR A 144 -13.41 21.92 6.17
N ASP A 145 -12.81 22.42 5.10
CA ASP A 145 -12.52 23.84 4.88
C ASP A 145 -13.72 24.62 4.31
N GLY A 146 -14.85 23.95 4.10
CA GLY A 146 -16.08 24.50 3.52
C GLY A 146 -16.11 24.50 1.99
N SER A 147 -15.01 24.10 1.32
CA SER A 147 -15.02 23.96 -0.14
C SER A 147 -15.86 22.77 -0.59
N VAL A 148 -16.40 22.89 -1.81
CA VAL A 148 -17.31 21.91 -2.40
C VAL A 148 -16.90 21.67 -3.85
N GLU A 149 -16.81 20.40 -4.23
CA GLU A 149 -16.43 19.99 -5.58
C GLU A 149 -17.47 19.07 -6.17
N VAL A 150 -17.83 19.30 -7.43
CA VAL A 150 -18.84 18.52 -8.16
C VAL A 150 -18.18 17.84 -9.35
N GLY A 151 -18.50 16.57 -9.57
CA GLY A 151 -18.03 15.80 -10.72
C GLY A 151 -19.02 14.71 -11.14
N ASP A 152 -18.62 13.93 -12.13
CA ASP A 152 -19.41 12.82 -12.69
C ASP A 152 -19.13 11.48 -12.01
N LEU A 153 -17.97 11.39 -11.32
CA LEU A 153 -17.44 10.20 -10.66
C LEU A 153 -16.63 10.60 -9.42
N LEU A 154 -16.78 9.85 -8.32
CA LEU A 154 -15.94 9.97 -7.13
C LEU A 154 -15.25 8.64 -6.83
N ILE A 155 -13.93 8.71 -6.63
CA ILE A 155 -13.06 7.58 -6.36
C ILE A 155 -12.48 7.72 -4.95
N GLY A 156 -12.96 6.90 -4.02
CA GLY A 156 -12.37 6.73 -2.70
C GLY A 156 -11.11 5.86 -2.78
N ALA A 157 -9.95 6.52 -2.73
CA ALA A 157 -8.62 5.91 -2.65
C ALA A 157 -7.87 6.35 -1.37
N ASP A 158 -8.62 6.64 -0.31
CA ASP A 158 -8.20 7.24 0.97
C ASP A 158 -7.73 6.20 2.01
N GLY A 159 -7.33 5.02 1.51
CA GLY A 159 -6.59 4.00 2.26
C GLY A 159 -7.42 3.22 3.29
N GLY A 160 -6.74 2.46 4.15
CA GLY A 160 -7.39 1.50 5.04
C GLY A 160 -8.40 2.09 6.03
N ASN A 161 -8.30 3.39 6.35
CA ASN A 161 -9.25 4.12 7.21
C ASN A 161 -10.18 5.03 6.38
N SER A 162 -10.52 4.60 5.17
CA SER A 162 -11.34 5.34 4.21
C SER A 162 -12.57 5.99 4.84
N SER A 163 -12.68 7.31 4.70
CA SER A 163 -13.87 8.10 5.00
C SER A 163 -14.98 7.83 3.99
N VAL A 164 -14.64 7.60 2.72
CA VAL A 164 -15.63 7.25 1.69
C VAL A 164 -16.32 5.93 2.05
N ARG A 165 -15.54 4.89 2.38
CA ARG A 165 -16.10 3.60 2.81
C ARG A 165 -17.00 3.75 4.04
N GLN A 166 -16.60 4.55 5.03
CA GLN A 166 -17.40 4.76 6.24
C GLN A 166 -18.76 5.42 5.99
N GLN A 167 -18.89 6.24 4.94
CA GLN A 167 -20.15 6.90 4.60
C GLN A 167 -21.12 5.97 3.85
N PHE A 168 -20.62 5.07 3.00
CA PHE A 168 -21.45 4.20 2.17
C PHE A 168 -21.66 2.80 2.75
N TRP A 169 -20.68 2.31 3.52
CA TRP A 169 -20.64 0.95 4.07
C TRP A 169 -19.95 0.92 5.44
N PRO A 170 -20.54 1.57 6.46
CA PRO A 170 -19.94 1.74 7.79
C PRO A 170 -19.60 0.42 8.52
N GLU A 171 -20.29 -0.66 8.18
CA GLU A 171 -20.06 -2.01 8.73
C GLU A 171 -18.76 -2.67 8.22
N MET A 172 -18.24 -2.23 7.07
CA MET A 172 -17.00 -2.75 6.50
C MET A 172 -15.78 -2.13 7.16
N GLN A 173 -15.36 -2.69 8.30
CA GLN A 173 -14.21 -2.22 9.07
C GLN A 173 -13.03 -3.20 9.02
N PRO A 174 -11.78 -2.70 8.89
CA PRO A 174 -10.60 -3.56 8.98
C PRO A 174 -10.50 -4.25 10.34
N ALA A 175 -10.26 -5.56 10.32
CA ALA A 175 -10.08 -6.36 11.53
C ALA A 175 -8.59 -6.51 11.86
N TYR A 176 -8.24 -6.47 13.14
CA TYR A 176 -6.88 -6.79 13.59
C TYR A 176 -6.61 -8.29 13.47
N ALA A 177 -5.47 -8.64 12.89
CA ALA A 177 -5.13 -10.02 12.54
C ALA A 177 -4.51 -10.84 13.69
N GLY A 178 -4.32 -10.24 14.88
CA GLY A 178 -3.68 -10.90 16.03
C GLY A 178 -2.15 -10.83 16.06
N TYR A 179 -1.55 -10.03 15.17
CA TYR A 179 -0.11 -9.80 15.12
C TYR A 179 0.22 -8.43 14.51
N LEU A 180 1.42 -7.95 14.80
CA LEU A 180 1.96 -6.70 14.26
C LEU A 180 3.26 -6.95 13.49
N ALA A 181 3.72 -5.94 12.77
CA ALA A 181 5.03 -5.88 12.16
C ALA A 181 5.89 -4.83 12.87
N TRP A 182 7.03 -5.26 13.39
CA TRP A 182 8.18 -4.39 13.58
C TRP A 182 8.84 -4.15 12.23
N ARG A 183 9.29 -2.93 12.00
CA ARG A 183 9.92 -2.54 10.74
C ARG A 183 11.14 -1.68 11.00
N GLY A 184 12.07 -1.71 10.07
CA GLY A 184 13.24 -0.85 10.10
C GLY A 184 13.95 -0.79 8.77
N LEU A 185 14.73 0.28 8.64
CA LEU A 185 15.64 0.54 7.53
C LEU A 185 17.03 0.75 8.11
N VAL A 186 18.03 0.22 7.41
CA VAL A 186 19.44 0.47 7.70
C VAL A 186 20.13 0.89 6.40
N PRO A 187 20.93 1.97 6.39
CA PRO A 187 21.76 2.29 5.23
C PRO A 187 22.60 1.10 4.79
N GLU A 188 22.66 0.87 3.48
CA GLU A 188 23.35 -0.29 2.93
C GLU A 188 24.82 -0.34 3.33
N ASP A 189 25.49 0.81 3.36
CA ASP A 189 26.88 0.98 3.80
C ASP A 189 27.05 0.73 5.31
N GLU A 190 26.05 1.06 6.12
CA GLU A 190 25.99 0.79 7.56
C GLU A 190 25.60 -0.66 7.93
N MET A 191 25.29 -1.55 6.96
CA MET A 191 24.95 -2.95 7.25
C MET A 191 26.09 -3.66 8.01
N PRO A 192 25.83 -4.24 9.20
CA PRO A 192 26.82 -5.02 9.94
C PRO A 192 27.36 -6.20 9.15
N LEU A 193 28.61 -6.60 9.42
CA LEU A 193 29.27 -7.69 8.67
C LEU A 193 28.45 -8.99 8.59
N PRO A 194 27.82 -9.52 9.67
CA PRO A 194 27.00 -10.72 9.57
C PRO A 194 25.77 -10.55 8.68
N ALA A 195 25.08 -9.41 8.78
CA ALA A 195 23.96 -9.07 7.89
C ALA A 195 24.42 -8.93 6.44
N ARG A 196 25.52 -8.23 6.19
CA ARG A 196 26.08 -8.03 4.85
C ARG A 196 26.45 -9.37 4.21
N GLN A 197 27.12 -10.26 4.93
CA GLN A 197 27.51 -11.58 4.40
C GLN A 197 26.31 -12.50 4.12
N GLY A 198 25.26 -12.43 4.95
CA GLY A 198 24.11 -13.33 4.84
C GLY A 198 22.99 -12.82 3.94
N LEU A 199 22.76 -11.51 3.88
CA LEU A 199 21.53 -10.91 3.36
C LEU A 199 21.73 -9.95 2.19
N HIS A 200 22.93 -9.39 2.02
CA HIS A 200 23.17 -8.39 0.97
C HIS A 200 22.90 -8.98 -0.42
N GLY A 201 22.07 -8.27 -1.20
CA GLY A 201 21.68 -8.70 -2.55
C GLY A 201 20.65 -9.83 -2.62
N ASP A 202 20.25 -10.44 -1.50
CA ASP A 202 19.24 -11.50 -1.44
C ASP A 202 17.91 -10.98 -0.85
N PHE A 203 16.83 -11.70 -1.15
CA PHE A 203 15.57 -11.61 -0.41
C PHE A 203 15.58 -12.67 0.69
N GLY A 204 15.91 -12.24 1.91
CA GLY A 204 16.07 -13.10 3.07
C GLY A 204 14.77 -13.34 3.82
N PHE A 205 14.64 -14.52 4.43
CA PHE A 205 13.54 -14.91 5.32
C PHE A 205 14.05 -15.73 6.50
N ALA A 206 13.39 -15.62 7.65
CA ALA A 206 13.52 -16.57 8.74
C ALA A 206 12.19 -16.78 9.44
N ASN A 207 11.95 -18.01 9.90
CA ASN A 207 10.71 -18.42 10.54
C ASN A 207 11.00 -19.08 11.89
N ASN A 208 10.24 -18.69 12.91
CA ASN A 208 10.24 -19.33 14.22
C ASN A 208 8.78 -19.41 14.74
N ALA A 209 8.55 -19.95 15.95
CA ALA A 209 7.21 -19.96 16.54
C ALA A 209 6.75 -18.52 16.85
N GLY A 210 5.58 -18.10 16.34
CA GLY A 210 5.06 -16.76 16.55
C GLY A 210 5.90 -15.62 15.94
N SER A 211 6.80 -15.95 15.01
CA SER A 211 7.83 -15.04 14.50
C SER A 211 8.13 -15.33 13.03
N HIS A 212 8.03 -14.31 12.19
CA HIS A 212 8.40 -14.37 10.78
C HIS A 212 9.08 -13.07 10.38
N ILE A 213 10.34 -13.12 9.95
CA ILE A 213 11.08 -11.96 9.46
C ILE A 213 11.42 -12.13 7.99
N LEU A 214 11.45 -11.01 7.27
CA LEU A 214 11.94 -10.91 5.92
C LEU A 214 12.74 -9.62 5.73
N GLY A 215 13.63 -9.59 4.76
CA GLY A 215 14.35 -8.37 4.41
C GLY A 215 15.00 -8.41 3.03
N TYR A 216 15.24 -7.22 2.48
CA TYR A 216 15.77 -7.00 1.14
C TYR A 216 16.22 -5.55 0.97
N LEU A 217 17.11 -5.31 0.00
CA LEU A 217 17.50 -3.95 -0.39
C LEU A 217 16.38 -3.24 -1.15
N VAL A 218 16.22 -1.95 -0.90
CA VAL A 218 15.26 -1.05 -1.56
C VAL A 218 15.97 0.26 -1.94
N PRO A 219 15.40 1.06 -2.87
CA PRO A 219 15.90 2.40 -3.12
C PRO A 219 16.05 3.20 -1.82
N GLY A 220 17.16 3.93 -1.70
CA GLY A 220 17.44 4.77 -0.55
C GLY A 220 16.84 6.17 -0.67
N GLU A 221 17.44 7.11 0.05
CA GLU A 221 17.02 8.52 0.02
C GLU A 221 16.99 9.05 -1.41
N ASN A 222 15.99 9.88 -1.72
CA ASN A 222 15.76 10.41 -3.07
C ASN A 222 15.63 9.33 -4.15
N ASN A 223 15.17 8.13 -3.77
CA ASN A 223 15.05 6.96 -4.62
C ASN A 223 16.39 6.46 -5.21
N ASP A 224 17.50 6.65 -4.51
CA ASP A 224 18.81 6.21 -4.98
C ASP A 224 18.92 4.68 -5.01
N VAL A 225 19.36 4.16 -6.15
CA VAL A 225 19.46 2.74 -6.48
C VAL A 225 20.91 2.27 -6.60
N ARG A 226 21.86 3.20 -6.50
CA ARG A 226 23.30 2.91 -6.61
C ARG A 226 23.76 2.16 -5.37
N GLU A 227 24.59 1.15 -5.57
CA GLU A 227 25.21 0.40 -4.47
C GLU A 227 25.93 1.34 -3.49
N GLY A 228 25.72 1.13 -2.19
CA GLY A 228 26.19 1.98 -1.11
C GLY A 228 25.21 3.09 -0.70
N HIS A 229 24.24 3.43 -1.55
CA HIS A 229 23.25 4.49 -1.30
C HIS A 229 21.82 3.94 -1.07
N ARG A 230 21.65 2.62 -1.07
CA ARG A 230 20.37 1.95 -0.87
C ARG A 230 20.08 1.79 0.62
N LEU A 231 18.86 1.35 0.94
CA LEU A 231 18.49 0.95 2.29
C LEU A 231 18.21 -0.55 2.33
N TYR A 232 18.64 -1.22 3.40
CA TYR A 232 18.19 -2.56 3.72
C TYR A 232 16.91 -2.49 4.55
N ASN A 233 15.79 -2.87 3.94
CA ASN A 233 14.47 -2.94 4.57
C ASN A 233 14.28 -4.30 5.24
N TRP A 234 13.78 -4.30 6.47
CA TRP A 234 13.32 -5.51 7.15
C TRP A 234 11.93 -5.34 7.74
N VAL A 235 11.17 -6.44 7.75
CA VAL A 235 9.84 -6.53 8.34
C VAL A 235 9.77 -7.79 9.18
N TRP A 236 9.49 -7.62 10.47
CA TRP A 236 9.42 -8.71 11.44
C TRP A 236 8.04 -8.80 12.08
N TYR A 237 7.30 -9.83 11.70
CA TYR A 237 5.98 -10.12 12.21
C TYR A 237 6.04 -10.86 13.54
N ARG A 238 5.25 -10.39 14.50
CA ARG A 238 5.16 -10.96 15.85
C ARG A 238 3.72 -11.00 16.34
N VAL A 239 3.35 -12.16 16.89
CA VAL A 239 2.06 -12.35 17.55
C VAL A 239 1.96 -11.40 18.74
N ALA A 240 0.83 -10.69 18.80
CA ALA A 240 0.50 -9.79 19.89
C ALA A 240 -1.02 -9.72 20.00
N ASP A 241 -1.56 -10.06 21.17
CA ASP A 241 -2.98 -9.89 21.42
C ASP A 241 -3.37 -8.40 21.44
N SER A 242 -4.67 -8.12 21.50
CA SER A 242 -5.19 -6.74 21.46
C SER A 242 -4.74 -5.90 22.66
N ALA A 243 -4.49 -6.51 23.81
CA ALA A 243 -4.02 -5.78 25.00
C ALA A 243 -2.57 -5.32 24.80
N LEU A 244 -1.70 -6.25 24.41
CA LEU A 244 -0.30 -5.95 24.09
C LEU A 244 -0.19 -4.96 22.92
N LEU A 245 -1.04 -5.11 21.89
CA LEU A 245 -1.11 -4.17 20.79
C LEU A 245 -1.42 -2.76 21.28
N GLY A 246 -2.40 -2.58 22.18
CA GLY A 246 -2.73 -1.27 22.75
C GLY A 246 -1.55 -0.63 23.48
N GLU A 247 -0.76 -1.42 24.20
CA GLU A 247 0.45 -0.93 24.86
C GLU A 247 1.58 -0.57 23.88
N ILE A 248 1.69 -1.29 22.75
CA ILE A 248 2.64 -1.00 21.67
C ILE A 248 2.22 0.24 20.90
N MET A 249 0.92 0.43 20.66
CA MET A 249 0.36 1.57 19.95
C MET A 249 0.28 2.83 20.83
N THR A 250 0.83 2.79 22.04
CA THR A 250 1.07 4.00 22.84
C THR A 250 2.48 4.51 22.58
N ASP A 251 2.60 5.72 22.06
CA ASP A 251 3.91 6.29 21.71
C ASP A 251 4.75 6.72 22.93
N ARG A 252 5.98 7.18 22.69
CA ARG A 252 6.89 7.65 23.74
C ARG A 252 6.38 8.85 24.56
N GLN A 253 5.37 9.57 24.06
CA GLN A 253 4.72 10.69 24.73
C GLN A 253 3.45 10.26 25.49
N GLY A 254 3.13 8.95 25.52
CA GLY A 254 1.92 8.42 26.14
C GLY A 254 0.66 8.61 25.30
N ARG A 255 0.77 9.04 24.03
CA ARG A 255 -0.38 9.26 23.16
C ARG A 255 -0.77 7.95 22.49
N GLN A 256 -2.05 7.60 22.59
CA GLN A 256 -2.62 6.49 21.84
C GLN A 256 -2.52 6.79 20.34
N ARG A 257 -1.88 5.89 19.62
CA ARG A 257 -1.83 5.86 18.15
C ARG A 257 -2.86 4.85 17.66
N GLY A 258 -3.28 5.01 16.41
CA GLY A 258 -4.26 4.08 15.81
C GLY A 258 -3.65 2.71 15.57
N TYR A 259 -3.05 2.53 14.38
CA TYR A 259 -2.59 1.22 13.91
C TYR A 259 -1.12 1.23 13.51
N SER A 260 -0.41 2.31 13.79
CA SER A 260 1.01 2.45 13.52
C SER A 260 1.63 3.43 14.48
N VAL A 261 2.82 3.12 14.97
CA VAL A 261 3.70 4.07 15.65
C VAL A 261 4.86 4.37 14.70
N PRO A 262 5.01 5.60 14.21
CA PRO A 262 6.08 5.98 13.30
C PRO A 262 7.48 5.88 13.94
N GLU A 263 8.50 5.97 13.07
CA GLU A 263 9.89 6.18 13.47
C GLU A 263 10.02 7.36 14.43
N ALA A 264 11.01 7.32 15.33
CA ALA A 264 11.23 8.33 16.36
C ALA A 264 10.05 8.56 17.33
N GLN A 265 8.98 7.76 17.28
CA GLN A 265 7.85 7.85 18.21
C GLN A 265 7.68 6.58 19.04
N LEU A 266 8.30 5.47 18.64
CA LEU A 266 8.27 4.24 19.42
C LEU A 266 8.90 4.46 20.80
N ALA A 267 8.23 3.95 21.84
CA ALA A 267 8.70 4.03 23.22
C ALA A 267 9.92 3.13 23.46
N ASP A 268 10.88 3.59 24.25
CA ASP A 268 12.19 2.93 24.44
C ASP A 268 12.08 1.52 25.04
N ARG A 269 11.04 1.26 25.85
CA ARG A 269 10.75 -0.09 26.35
C ARG A 269 10.54 -1.10 25.23
N TRP A 270 9.92 -0.68 24.13
CA TRP A 270 9.66 -1.54 22.98
C TRP A 270 10.92 -1.76 22.14
N LYS A 271 11.79 -0.74 22.01
CA LYS A 271 13.13 -0.92 21.45
C LYS A 271 13.91 -1.99 22.22
N THR A 272 13.90 -1.89 23.55
CA THR A 272 14.55 -2.89 24.43
C THR A 272 13.95 -4.30 24.24
N GLN A 273 12.62 -4.40 24.15
CA GLN A 273 11.94 -5.68 23.93
C GLN A 273 12.28 -6.29 22.57
N ILE A 274 12.32 -5.48 21.50
CA ILE A 274 12.72 -5.92 20.14
C ILE A 274 14.11 -6.57 20.19
N LEU A 275 15.08 -5.95 20.86
CA LEU A 275 16.45 -6.46 20.96
C LEU A 275 16.51 -7.79 21.73
N ARG A 276 15.81 -7.89 22.87
CA ARG A 276 15.72 -9.14 23.65
C ARG A 276 15.08 -10.28 22.85
N ASP A 277 14.02 -9.97 22.13
CA ASP A 277 13.35 -10.96 21.31
C ASP A 277 14.21 -11.37 20.10
N ALA A 278 14.96 -10.42 19.51
CA ALA A 278 15.83 -10.69 18.37
C ALA A 278 16.94 -11.67 18.75
N GLU A 279 17.49 -11.55 19.95
CA GLU A 279 18.49 -12.47 20.49
C GLU A 279 18.00 -13.92 20.57
N THR A 280 16.72 -14.12 20.88
CA THR A 280 16.15 -15.46 21.09
C THR A 280 15.52 -16.06 19.83
N LEU A 281 14.99 -15.23 18.94
CA LEU A 281 14.13 -15.68 17.84
C LEU A 281 14.77 -15.57 16.46
N LEU A 282 15.77 -14.69 16.27
CA LEU A 282 16.32 -14.38 14.96
C LEU A 282 17.70 -14.99 14.74
N PRO A 283 17.98 -15.52 13.54
CA PRO A 283 19.33 -15.94 13.17
C PRO A 283 20.26 -14.73 13.08
N LEU A 284 21.56 -14.96 13.28
CA LEU A 284 22.58 -13.91 13.41
C LEU A 284 22.53 -12.80 12.33
N PRO A 285 22.36 -13.09 11.02
CA PRO A 285 22.26 -12.03 10.02
C PRO A 285 21.09 -11.07 10.29
N PHE A 286 19.90 -11.60 10.59
CA PHE A 286 18.72 -10.80 10.90
C PHE A 286 18.78 -10.15 12.29
N ARG A 287 19.32 -10.84 13.30
CA ARG A 287 19.56 -10.25 14.61
C ARG A 287 20.44 -9.01 14.49
N SER A 288 21.56 -9.12 13.76
CA SER A 288 22.51 -8.02 13.63
C SER A 288 21.93 -6.79 12.90
N ILE A 289 21.05 -6.98 11.90
CA ILE A 289 20.41 -5.84 11.23
C ILE A 289 19.37 -5.16 12.12
N VAL A 290 18.62 -5.94 12.90
CA VAL A 290 17.67 -5.40 13.89
C VAL A 290 18.41 -4.63 14.99
N GLU A 291 19.53 -5.14 15.49
CA GLU A 291 20.39 -4.47 16.47
C GLU A 291 20.99 -3.16 15.95
N ALA A 292 21.33 -3.09 14.65
CA ALA A 292 21.86 -1.88 14.02
C ALA A 292 20.78 -0.81 13.72
N THR A 293 19.50 -1.15 13.83
CA THR A 293 18.41 -0.22 13.47
C THR A 293 18.21 0.84 14.55
N LYS A 294 18.40 2.11 14.19
CA LYS A 294 18.29 3.26 15.12
C LYS A 294 16.85 3.54 15.56
N GLU A 295 15.94 3.57 14.61
CA GLU A 295 14.53 3.93 14.82
C GLU A 295 13.58 2.87 14.24
N PRO A 296 13.45 1.69 14.90
CA PRO A 296 12.42 0.75 14.51
C PRO A 296 11.03 1.33 14.80
N PHE A 297 10.05 0.89 14.01
CA PHE A 297 8.68 1.36 14.11
C PHE A 297 7.69 0.20 14.02
N ALA A 298 6.42 0.46 14.35
CA ALA A 298 5.42 -0.58 14.51
C ALA A 298 4.19 -0.34 13.63
N GLN A 299 3.62 -1.42 13.12
CA GLN A 299 2.35 -1.40 12.38
C GLN A 299 1.50 -2.62 12.73
N ALA A 300 0.26 -2.39 13.15
CA ALA A 300 -0.72 -3.45 13.34
C ALA A 300 -1.08 -4.09 11.99
N ILE A 301 -1.10 -5.42 11.91
CA ILE A 301 -1.58 -6.08 10.71
C ILE A 301 -3.10 -6.18 10.79
N ARG A 302 -3.75 -5.62 9.78
CA ARG A 302 -5.19 -5.65 9.62
C ARG A 302 -5.53 -6.21 8.26
N ASP A 303 -6.72 -6.79 8.15
CA ASP A 303 -7.29 -7.20 6.88
C ASP A 303 -8.70 -6.67 6.70
N LEU A 304 -9.09 -6.58 5.44
CA LEU A 304 -10.43 -6.19 4.99
C LEU A 304 -10.59 -6.74 3.57
N ALA A 305 -11.73 -7.37 3.29
CA ALA A 305 -12.21 -7.55 1.92
C ALA A 305 -13.65 -7.10 1.85
N SER A 306 -13.90 -6.11 1.00
CA SER A 306 -15.22 -5.53 0.84
C SER A 306 -16.17 -6.43 0.04
N ASP A 307 -17.45 -6.41 0.40
CA ASP A 307 -18.56 -7.01 -0.35
C ASP A 307 -19.17 -6.06 -1.39
N HIS A 308 -18.83 -4.76 -1.33
CA HIS A 308 -19.37 -3.69 -2.16
C HIS A 308 -18.34 -2.58 -2.39
N MET A 309 -18.04 -2.28 -3.64
CA MET A 309 -17.07 -1.25 -4.02
C MET A 309 -17.71 -0.09 -4.77
N VAL A 310 -18.99 -0.16 -5.14
CA VAL A 310 -19.70 0.87 -5.93
C VAL A 310 -21.05 1.23 -5.31
N ALA A 311 -21.30 2.53 -5.17
CA ALA A 311 -22.59 3.10 -4.78
C ALA A 311 -22.96 4.24 -5.73
N GLY A 312 -23.72 3.93 -6.79
CA GLY A 312 -24.06 4.91 -7.84
C GLY A 312 -22.81 5.35 -8.60
N ARG A 313 -22.43 6.61 -8.45
CA ARG A 313 -21.24 7.26 -9.05
C ARG A 313 -20.06 7.36 -8.10
N VAL A 314 -20.16 6.74 -6.93
CA VAL A 314 -19.07 6.62 -5.96
C VAL A 314 -18.50 5.21 -6.03
N LEU A 315 -17.18 5.09 -6.04
CA LEU A 315 -16.49 3.82 -5.85
C LEU A 315 -15.36 3.92 -4.83
N ILE A 316 -14.95 2.78 -4.27
CA ILE A 316 -13.72 2.66 -3.47
C ILE A 316 -12.74 1.69 -4.13
N LEU A 317 -11.43 1.96 -4.04
CA LEU A 317 -10.39 1.09 -4.57
C LEU A 317 -9.14 1.03 -3.69
N GLY A 318 -8.21 0.13 -4.02
CA GLY A 318 -6.98 -0.03 -3.22
C GLY A 318 -7.30 -0.44 -1.79
N ASP A 319 -6.56 0.08 -0.82
CA ASP A 319 -6.75 -0.26 0.60
C ASP A 319 -8.07 0.30 1.18
N ALA A 320 -8.74 1.24 0.49
CA ALA A 320 -10.09 1.66 0.86
C ALA A 320 -11.10 0.52 0.70
N ALA A 321 -10.90 -0.37 -0.28
CA ALA A 321 -11.79 -1.48 -0.58
C ALA A 321 -11.33 -2.82 0.01
N ALA A 322 -10.03 -3.11 -0.07
CA ALA A 322 -9.49 -4.35 0.45
C ALA A 322 -8.04 -4.17 0.91
N ILE A 323 -7.75 -4.65 2.11
CA ILE A 323 -6.43 -4.62 2.75
C ILE A 323 -5.96 -6.08 2.84
N PRO A 324 -5.22 -6.60 1.86
CA PRO A 324 -4.68 -7.94 1.97
C PRO A 324 -3.55 -7.95 3.00
N ARG A 325 -3.41 -9.07 3.75
CA ARG A 325 -2.26 -9.25 4.62
C ARG A 325 -0.97 -9.20 3.80
N PRO A 326 0.12 -8.62 4.35
CA PRO A 326 1.32 -8.29 3.60
C PRO A 326 2.09 -9.51 3.08
N HIS A 327 1.79 -10.72 3.56
CA HIS A 327 2.37 -11.98 3.06
C HIS A 327 2.09 -12.24 1.57
N THR A 328 1.03 -11.64 1.02
CA THR A 328 0.74 -11.68 -0.43
C THR A 328 1.65 -10.77 -1.26
N ALA A 329 2.29 -9.79 -0.62
CA ALA A 329 3.00 -8.67 -1.25
C ALA A 329 2.15 -7.89 -2.28
N ALA A 330 0.81 -8.01 -2.25
CA ALA A 330 -0.07 -7.64 -3.37
C ALA A 330 -0.95 -6.39 -3.15
N SER A 331 -0.86 -5.68 -2.02
CA SER A 331 -1.70 -4.49 -1.77
C SER A 331 -1.52 -3.43 -2.88
N THR A 332 -0.27 -3.08 -3.21
CA THR A 332 0.03 -2.09 -4.26
C THR A 332 -0.38 -2.55 -5.65
N SER A 333 -0.08 -3.80 -6.02
CA SER A 333 -0.45 -4.33 -7.33
C SER A 333 -1.96 -4.47 -7.49
N LYS A 334 -2.68 -4.84 -6.43
CA LYS A 334 -4.14 -4.84 -6.40
C LYS A 334 -4.72 -3.45 -6.61
N ALA A 335 -4.17 -2.41 -5.96
CA ALA A 335 -4.60 -1.04 -6.20
C ALA A 335 -4.37 -0.60 -7.65
N ALA A 336 -3.23 -0.97 -8.24
CA ALA A 336 -2.94 -0.74 -9.65
C ALA A 336 -3.93 -1.48 -10.57
N ALA A 337 -4.19 -2.77 -10.31
CA ALA A 337 -5.16 -3.58 -11.05
C ALA A 337 -6.58 -3.01 -10.97
N ASN A 338 -7.01 -2.53 -9.79
CA ASN A 338 -8.29 -1.84 -9.63
C ASN A 338 -8.39 -0.62 -10.56
N ALA A 339 -7.35 0.22 -10.60
CA ALA A 339 -7.30 1.43 -11.41
C ALA A 339 -7.22 1.14 -12.93
N LEU A 340 -6.43 0.14 -13.34
CA LEU A 340 -6.36 -0.33 -14.73
C LEU A 340 -7.73 -0.79 -15.22
N ALA A 341 -8.38 -1.67 -14.46
CA ALA A 341 -9.70 -2.18 -14.81
C ALA A 341 -10.76 -1.07 -14.82
N LEU A 342 -10.63 -0.05 -13.96
CA LEU A 342 -11.55 1.09 -13.94
C LEU A 342 -11.42 1.91 -15.22
N ALA A 343 -10.19 2.23 -15.62
CA ALA A 343 -9.94 2.96 -16.87
C ALA A 343 -10.49 2.19 -18.08
N ASP A 344 -10.28 0.87 -18.13
CA ASP A 344 -10.81 0.03 -19.20
C ASP A 344 -12.35 0.01 -19.23
N ALA A 345 -12.98 -0.09 -18.06
CA ALA A 345 -14.44 -0.09 -17.96
C ALA A 345 -15.06 1.25 -18.41
N LEU A 346 -14.47 2.38 -18.01
CA LEU A 346 -14.93 3.72 -18.40
C LEU A 346 -14.69 3.98 -19.88
N GLN A 347 -13.55 3.56 -20.43
CA GLN A 347 -13.27 3.70 -21.86
C GLN A 347 -14.21 2.85 -22.72
N ALA A 348 -14.62 1.68 -22.24
CA ALA A 348 -15.56 0.81 -22.94
C ALA A 348 -17.01 1.35 -22.95
N THR A 349 -17.39 2.23 -22.00
CA THR A 349 -18.70 2.90 -21.98
C THR A 349 -18.59 4.38 -21.61
N PRO A 350 -18.15 5.23 -22.55
CA PRO A 350 -17.82 6.64 -22.27
C PRO A 350 -19.00 7.49 -21.79
N ASN A 351 -20.25 7.07 -22.05
CA ASN A 351 -21.46 7.82 -21.71
C ASN A 351 -22.32 7.13 -20.63
N ASP A 352 -21.82 6.05 -20.01
CA ASP A 352 -22.55 5.29 -18.98
C ASP A 352 -21.60 4.92 -17.84
N VAL A 353 -21.33 5.92 -16.99
CA VAL A 353 -20.44 5.78 -15.82
C VAL A 353 -20.96 4.69 -14.90
N GLU A 354 -22.23 4.71 -14.52
CA GLU A 354 -22.76 3.69 -13.60
C GLU A 354 -22.72 2.29 -14.19
N GLY A 355 -22.99 2.13 -15.50
CA GLY A 355 -22.84 0.85 -16.19
C GLY A 355 -21.39 0.37 -16.25
N ALA A 356 -20.42 1.28 -16.42
CA ALA A 356 -19.01 0.96 -16.29
C ALA A 356 -18.69 0.40 -14.90
N LEU A 357 -19.14 1.08 -13.85
CA LEU A 357 -18.88 0.69 -12.47
C LEU A 357 -19.54 -0.65 -12.10
N ARG A 358 -20.79 -0.88 -12.55
CA ARG A 358 -21.49 -2.16 -12.38
C ARG A 358 -20.75 -3.33 -13.02
N ARG A 359 -20.08 -3.12 -14.16
CA ARG A 359 -19.27 -4.17 -14.82
C ARG A 359 -17.89 -4.35 -14.17
N TRP A 360 -17.32 -3.27 -13.64
CA TRP A 360 -16.00 -3.27 -13.01
C TRP A 360 -15.99 -4.02 -11.66
N GLU A 361 -16.97 -3.73 -10.79
CA GLU A 361 -16.98 -4.14 -9.37
C GLU A 361 -16.85 -5.66 -9.14
N PRO A 362 -17.62 -6.55 -9.81
CA PRO A 362 -17.65 -7.96 -9.41
C PRO A 362 -16.30 -8.67 -9.48
N ALA A 363 -15.46 -8.31 -10.46
CA ALA A 363 -14.12 -8.85 -10.59
C ALA A 363 -13.18 -8.34 -9.49
N GLN A 364 -13.33 -7.07 -9.09
CA GLN A 364 -12.50 -6.47 -8.04
C GLN A 364 -12.81 -7.05 -6.67
N ILE A 365 -14.08 -7.27 -6.34
CA ILE A 365 -14.50 -7.94 -5.10
C ILE A 365 -13.92 -9.35 -5.03
N ARG A 366 -14.07 -10.15 -6.10
CA ARG A 366 -13.52 -11.51 -6.15
C ARG A 366 -12.01 -11.50 -5.94
N TYR A 367 -11.30 -10.56 -6.55
CA TYR A 367 -9.85 -10.44 -6.40
C TYR A 367 -9.45 -10.04 -4.97
N GLY A 368 -10.16 -9.08 -4.37
CA GLY A 368 -9.96 -8.69 -2.96
C GLY A 368 -10.14 -9.86 -1.99
N LYS A 369 -11.24 -10.62 -2.13
CA LYS A 369 -11.54 -11.80 -1.31
C LYS A 369 -10.53 -12.94 -1.50
N TYR A 370 -10.07 -13.14 -2.75
CA TYR A 370 -9.01 -14.10 -3.04
C TYR A 370 -7.73 -13.72 -2.28
N LEU A 371 -7.28 -12.47 -2.37
CA LEU A 371 -6.07 -12.01 -1.69
C LEU A 371 -6.19 -12.01 -0.16
N GLU A 372 -7.38 -11.71 0.38
CA GLU A 372 -7.64 -11.87 1.80
C GLU A 372 -7.47 -13.33 2.23
N THR A 373 -8.09 -14.27 1.52
CA THR A 373 -7.98 -15.71 1.80
C THR A 373 -6.51 -16.16 1.76
N GLN A 374 -5.77 -15.80 0.71
CA GLN A 374 -4.35 -16.12 0.56
C GLN A 374 -3.49 -15.52 1.68
N GLY A 375 -3.73 -14.25 2.00
CA GLY A 375 -3.02 -13.54 3.05
C GLY A 375 -3.28 -14.14 4.43
N ARG A 376 -4.53 -14.54 4.72
CA ARG A 376 -4.92 -15.19 5.97
C ARG A 376 -4.24 -16.53 6.12
N GLN A 377 -4.38 -17.40 5.12
CA GLN A 377 -3.75 -18.73 5.11
C GLN A 377 -2.22 -18.65 5.29
N SER A 378 -1.55 -17.73 4.57
CA SER A 378 -0.10 -17.55 4.68
C SER A 378 0.32 -17.03 6.06
N GLY A 379 -0.35 -15.99 6.56
CA GLY A 379 -0.05 -15.44 7.88
C GLY A 379 -0.32 -16.44 9.00
N ASP A 380 -1.42 -17.18 8.93
CA ASP A 380 -1.81 -18.15 9.94
C ASP A 380 -0.83 -19.33 9.98
N TYR A 381 -0.35 -19.78 8.82
CA TYR A 381 0.69 -20.79 8.74
C TYR A 381 2.04 -20.31 9.29
N LEU A 382 2.48 -19.12 8.89
CA LEU A 382 3.80 -18.60 9.27
C LEU A 382 3.89 -18.33 10.77
N LEU A 383 2.86 -17.71 11.34
CA LEU A 383 2.86 -17.21 12.72
C LEU A 383 2.23 -18.17 13.72
N PHE A 384 1.12 -18.82 13.37
CA PHE A 384 0.38 -19.68 14.29
C PHE A 384 0.56 -21.18 13.99
N LYS A 385 1.32 -21.53 12.95
CA LYS A 385 1.54 -22.93 12.48
C LYS A 385 0.24 -23.66 12.14
N HIS A 386 -0.82 -22.91 11.80
CA HIS A 386 -2.05 -23.49 11.27
C HIS A 386 -1.87 -23.81 9.78
N PRO A 387 -1.84 -25.08 9.36
CA PRO A 387 -1.67 -25.42 7.94
C PRO A 387 -2.84 -24.84 7.12
N PRO A 388 -2.59 -24.39 5.87
CA PRO A 388 -3.65 -23.85 5.04
C PRO A 388 -4.73 -24.92 4.79
N ALA A 389 -6.00 -24.51 4.86
CA ALA A 389 -7.13 -25.41 4.64
C ALA A 389 -7.19 -25.99 3.21
N VAL A 390 -6.48 -25.39 2.26
CA VAL A 390 -6.37 -25.84 0.87
C VAL A 390 -4.89 -25.94 0.50
N ARG A 391 -4.43 -27.11 0.02
CA ARG A 391 -3.12 -27.23 -0.61
C ARG A 391 -3.18 -26.50 -1.96
N ILE A 392 -2.49 -25.38 -2.06
CA ILE A 392 -2.28 -24.70 -3.35
C ILE A 392 -1.18 -25.50 -4.06
N GLY A 393 -1.52 -26.01 -5.24
CA GLY A 393 -0.62 -26.80 -6.10
C GLY A 393 0.48 -25.95 -6.72
#